data_AF-A0A087TQY3-F1
#
_entry.id   AF-A0A087TQY3-F1
#
_cell.length_a   1.000
_cell.length_b   1.000
_cell.length_c   1.000
_cell.angle_alpha   90.00
_cell.angle_beta   90.00
_cell.angle_gamma   90.00
#
_symmetry.space_group_name_H-M   'P 1'
#
loop_
_entity.id
_entity.type
_entity.pdbx_description
1 polymer ?
#
loop_
_entity_poly.entity_id
_entity_poly.type
_entity_poly.pdbx_seq_one_letter_code
_entity_poly.pdbx_strand_id
1 'polypeptide(L)'
;MWRRMRRLTQIVPVTSRRSSLRRKRFLFYSLYAWSVPLAISLTSVMIDNIENVPEAYKPHFGFDDICWIVVNLAQIIFFSVPAFTLVTMNSIFFVLSAFLIKSNAMKNSNDQQVSVERINFFLYLKLGSLMGITWLVGVFATVSYNNVFWDIFEVLNSFQGLFLFLIFAASKKVNKHFRKRTK
;
A
#
# COMPACT_ATOMS: atom_id res chain seq x y z
N MET A 1 -24.72 -31.37 -22.32
CA MET A 1 -24.16 -30.84 -21.05
C MET A 1 -23.71 -29.38 -21.11
N TRP A 2 -22.91 -28.96 -22.11
CA TRP A 2 -22.36 -27.59 -22.19
C TRP A 2 -23.41 -26.46 -22.29
N ARG A 3 -24.56 -26.74 -22.91
CA ARG A 3 -25.72 -25.82 -22.98
C ARG A 3 -26.44 -25.61 -21.63
N ARG A 4 -26.26 -26.50 -20.65
CA ARG A 4 -26.76 -26.33 -19.26
C ARG A 4 -25.80 -25.49 -18.41
N MET A 5 -24.48 -25.60 -18.63
CA MET A 5 -23.49 -24.79 -17.93
C MET A 5 -23.54 -23.29 -18.31
N ARG A 6 -23.85 -22.96 -19.57
CA ARG A 6 -24.07 -21.55 -19.98
C ARG A 6 -25.33 -20.92 -19.37
N ARG A 7 -26.37 -21.72 -19.10
CA ARG A 7 -27.57 -21.24 -18.41
C ARG A 7 -27.32 -21.00 -16.91
N LEU A 8 -26.53 -21.85 -16.25
CA LEU A 8 -26.17 -21.66 -14.84
C LEU A 8 -25.23 -20.47 -14.60
N THR A 9 -24.46 -20.05 -15.61
CA THR A 9 -23.66 -18.80 -15.55
C THR A 9 -24.50 -17.54 -15.79
N GLN A 10 -25.66 -17.64 -16.43
CA GLN A 10 -26.60 -16.51 -16.59
C GLN A 10 -27.57 -16.35 -15.41
N ILE A 11 -27.80 -17.40 -14.60
CA ILE A 11 -28.75 -17.39 -13.46
C ILE A 11 -28.09 -16.96 -12.14
N VAL A 12 -26.84 -16.48 -12.19
CA VAL A 12 -26.23 -15.81 -11.04
C VAL A 12 -26.32 -14.30 -11.27
N PRO A 13 -27.43 -13.61 -10.92
CA PRO A 13 -27.40 -12.18 -10.74
C PRO A 13 -26.67 -11.92 -9.42
N VAL A 14 -25.34 -12.07 -9.40
CA VAL A 14 -24.52 -11.32 -8.45
C VAL A 14 -24.53 -9.88 -8.96
N THR A 15 -25.70 -9.23 -8.75
CA THR A 15 -25.94 -7.79 -8.78
C THR A 15 -25.07 -7.01 -9.78
N SER A 16 -25.47 -6.97 -11.06
CA SER A 16 -24.81 -6.16 -12.12
C SER A 16 -24.46 -4.73 -11.66
N ARG A 17 -25.35 -4.12 -10.86
CA ARG A 17 -25.14 -2.81 -10.22
C ARG A 17 -24.03 -2.80 -9.15
N ARG A 18 -23.84 -3.87 -8.39
CA ARG A 18 -22.76 -4.01 -7.39
C ARG A 18 -21.42 -4.29 -8.07
N SER A 19 -21.40 -5.04 -9.18
CA SER A 19 -20.18 -5.23 -9.98
C SER A 19 -19.74 -3.96 -10.71
N SER A 20 -20.67 -3.17 -11.27
CA SER A 20 -20.33 -1.89 -11.90
C SER A 20 -19.79 -0.88 -10.87
N LEU A 21 -20.39 -0.81 -9.68
CA LEU A 21 -19.90 0.03 -8.58
C LEU A 21 -18.52 -0.41 -8.09
N ARG A 22 -18.28 -1.73 -7.93
CA ARG A 22 -16.96 -2.26 -7.58
C ARG A 22 -15.90 -1.91 -8.64
N ARG A 23 -16.25 -2.02 -9.93
CA ARG A 23 -15.35 -1.66 -11.04
C ARG A 23 -15.04 -0.16 -11.04
N LYS A 24 -16.05 0.70 -10.88
CA LYS A 24 -15.86 2.16 -10.76
C LYS A 24 -14.95 2.51 -9.59
N ARG A 25 -15.16 1.91 -8.41
CA ARG A 25 -14.29 2.10 -7.24
C ARG A 25 -12.85 1.65 -7.51
N PHE A 26 -12.67 0.47 -8.10
CA PHE A 26 -11.36 -0.02 -8.48
C PHE A 26 -10.64 0.93 -9.44
N LEU A 27 -11.32 1.40 -10.49
CA LEU A 27 -10.76 2.35 -11.45
C LEU A 27 -10.36 3.66 -10.75
N PHE A 28 -11.22 4.19 -9.88
CA PHE A 28 -10.91 5.40 -9.12
C PHE A 28 -9.68 5.23 -8.22
N TYR A 29 -9.62 4.15 -7.44
CA TYR A 29 -8.46 3.87 -6.60
C TYR A 29 -7.19 3.62 -7.39
N SER A 30 -7.30 2.95 -8.54
CA SER A 30 -6.16 2.73 -9.43
C SER A 30 -5.66 4.04 -10.02
N LEU A 31 -6.55 4.89 -10.53
CA LEU A 31 -6.19 6.22 -11.04
C LEU A 31 -5.50 7.04 -9.96
N TYR A 32 -6.03 7.07 -8.74
CA TYR A 32 -5.40 7.75 -7.60
C TYR A 32 -4.00 7.20 -7.30
N ALA A 33 -3.86 5.87 -7.19
CA ALA A 33 -2.60 5.23 -6.84
C ALA A 33 -1.48 5.43 -7.88
N TRP A 34 -1.82 5.59 -9.17
CA TRP A 34 -0.85 5.85 -10.23
C TRP A 34 -0.58 7.35 -10.42
N SER A 35 -1.62 8.18 -10.40
CA SER A 35 -1.50 9.61 -10.70
C SER A 35 -0.72 10.38 -9.63
N VAL A 36 -0.89 10.06 -8.35
CA VAL A 36 -0.21 10.78 -7.27
C VAL A 36 1.32 10.61 -7.34
N PRO A 37 1.88 9.37 -7.40
CA PRO A 37 3.32 9.20 -7.59
C PRO A 37 3.81 9.81 -8.91
N LEU A 38 3.08 9.62 -10.02
CA LEU A 38 3.46 10.21 -11.30
C LEU A 38 3.54 11.74 -11.25
N ALA A 39 2.59 12.40 -10.59
CA ALA A 39 2.59 13.84 -10.43
C ALA A 39 3.79 14.31 -9.59
N ILE A 40 4.10 13.62 -8.48
CA ILE A 40 5.25 13.93 -7.64
C ILE A 40 6.55 13.76 -8.44
N SER A 41 6.73 12.61 -9.10
CA SER A 41 7.93 12.31 -9.89
C SER A 41 8.11 13.26 -11.07
N LEU A 42 7.03 13.57 -11.80
CA LEU A 42 7.12 14.52 -12.91
C LEU A 42 7.49 15.92 -12.39
N THR A 43 6.89 16.35 -11.28
CA THR A 43 7.20 17.65 -10.68
C THR A 43 8.65 17.71 -10.19
N SER A 44 9.17 16.65 -9.57
CA SER A 44 10.57 16.60 -9.13
C SER A 44 11.54 16.66 -10.30
N VAL A 45 11.27 15.93 -11.39
CA VAL A 45 12.11 15.97 -12.61
C VAL A 45 12.03 17.35 -13.28
N MET A 46 10.85 17.95 -13.38
CA MET A 46 10.68 19.28 -13.96
C MET A 46 11.47 20.33 -13.16
N ILE A 47 11.38 20.29 -11.83
CA ILE A 47 12.11 21.22 -10.96
C ILE A 47 13.63 21.06 -11.09
N ASP A 48 14.11 19.83 -11.26
CA ASP A 48 15.53 19.55 -11.46
C ASP A 48 16.08 20.21 -12.74
N ASN A 49 15.25 20.33 -13.77
CA ASN A 49 15.65 20.81 -15.11
C ASN A 49 15.37 22.31 -15.35
N ILE A 50 14.73 23.02 -14.42
CA ILE A 50 14.45 24.45 -14.58
C ILE A 50 15.61 25.28 -14.01
N GLU A 51 16.20 26.14 -14.85
CA GLU A 51 17.33 26.99 -14.46
C GLU A 51 16.99 27.98 -13.34
N ASN A 52 15.77 28.53 -13.33
CA ASN A 52 15.34 29.57 -12.40
C ASN A 52 14.86 29.08 -11.01
N VAL A 53 15.10 27.82 -10.66
CA VAL A 53 14.76 27.27 -9.33
C VAL A 53 16.00 27.27 -8.43
N PRO A 54 15.90 27.68 -7.15
CA PRO A 54 17.03 27.61 -6.23
C PRO A 54 17.50 26.16 -6.03
N GLU A 55 18.82 25.96 -5.98
CA GLU A 55 19.46 24.63 -5.85
C GLU A 55 18.94 23.82 -4.65
N ALA A 56 18.52 24.48 -3.57
CA ALA A 56 17.94 23.81 -2.40
C ALA A 56 16.66 23.00 -2.71
N TYR A 57 15.93 23.34 -3.79
CA TYR A 57 14.72 22.62 -4.21
C TYR A 57 14.98 21.61 -5.32
N LYS A 58 16.17 21.62 -5.94
CA LYS A 58 16.51 20.70 -7.01
C LYS A 58 16.91 19.34 -6.41
N PRO A 59 16.37 18.22 -6.90
CA PRO A 59 16.78 16.90 -6.43
C PRO A 59 18.22 16.49 -6.77
N HIS A 60 18.78 17.04 -7.85
CA HIS A 60 20.07 16.66 -8.44
C HIS A 60 20.16 15.16 -8.77
N PHE A 61 19.24 14.66 -9.58
CA PHE A 61 19.26 13.25 -9.96
C PHE A 61 20.52 12.91 -10.77
N GLY A 62 21.25 11.86 -10.38
CA GLY A 62 22.44 11.39 -11.11
C GLY A 62 23.70 12.20 -10.85
N PHE A 63 23.68 13.13 -9.89
CA PHE A 63 24.88 13.81 -9.42
C PHE A 63 25.80 12.83 -8.67
N ASP A 64 27.11 12.89 -8.91
CA ASP A 64 28.12 11.96 -8.37
C ASP A 64 27.78 10.47 -8.57
N ASP A 65 27.17 10.11 -9.71
CA ASP A 65 26.71 8.75 -10.04
C ASP A 65 25.64 8.19 -9.07
N ILE A 66 25.05 9.04 -8.22
CA ILE A 66 23.99 8.66 -7.28
C ILE A 66 22.63 8.74 -7.97
N CYS A 67 21.98 7.59 -8.13
CA CYS A 67 20.62 7.48 -8.68
C CYS A 67 19.53 7.71 -7.61
N TRP A 68 19.69 8.78 -6.83
CA TRP A 68 18.81 9.18 -5.74
C TRP A 68 18.76 10.71 -5.60
N ILE A 69 17.90 11.21 -4.71
CA ILE A 69 17.78 12.64 -4.39
C ILE A 69 18.94 13.00 -3.45
N VAL A 70 19.86 13.85 -3.90
CA VAL A 70 21.07 14.20 -3.12
C VAL A 70 20.81 15.39 -2.19
N VAL A 71 19.93 16.30 -2.59
CA VAL A 71 19.66 17.53 -1.82
C VAL A 71 18.66 17.26 -0.70
N ASN A 72 19.09 17.51 0.55
CA ASN A 72 18.32 17.28 1.77
C ASN A 72 16.90 17.88 1.74
N LEU A 73 16.77 19.14 1.35
CA LEU A 73 15.45 19.82 1.32
C LEU A 73 14.55 19.22 0.22
N ALA A 74 15.09 18.95 -0.97
CA ALA A 74 14.36 18.25 -2.02
C ALA A 74 13.93 16.83 -1.58
N GLN A 75 14.79 16.11 -0.86
CA GLN A 75 14.46 14.79 -0.30
C GLN A 75 13.33 14.88 0.74
N ILE A 76 13.32 15.93 1.57
CA ILE A 76 12.21 16.16 2.50
C ILE A 76 10.90 16.41 1.73
N ILE A 77 10.93 17.28 0.73
CA ILE A 77 9.74 17.71 -0.02
C ILE A 77 9.16 16.60 -0.90
N PHE A 78 9.99 15.94 -1.71
CA PHE A 78 9.54 14.99 -2.72
C PHE A 78 9.45 13.55 -2.23
N PHE A 79 10.09 13.21 -1.11
CA PHE A 79 10.08 11.86 -0.55
C PHE A 79 9.47 11.82 0.86
N SER A 80 10.05 12.50 1.84
CA SER A 80 9.64 12.33 3.24
C SER A 80 8.25 12.88 3.55
N VAL A 81 7.88 14.06 3.04
CA VAL A 81 6.55 14.66 3.29
C VAL A 81 5.43 13.78 2.68
N PRO A 82 5.49 13.35 1.41
CA PRO A 82 4.53 12.40 0.85
C PRO A 82 4.47 11.08 1.63
N ALA A 83 5.63 10.49 1.96
CA ALA A 83 5.70 9.24 2.70
C ALA A 83 5.06 9.35 4.10
N PHE A 84 5.43 10.38 4.86
CA PHE A 84 4.89 10.64 6.19
C PHE A 84 3.37 10.87 6.16
N THR A 85 2.89 11.63 5.17
CA THR A 85 1.45 11.86 4.97
C THR A 85 0.71 10.54 4.74
N LEU A 86 1.24 9.67 3.87
CA LEU A 86 0.65 8.36 3.61
C LEU A 86 0.62 7.47 4.85
N VAL A 87 1.73 7.37 5.60
CA VAL A 87 1.80 6.58 6.84
C VAL A 87 0.80 7.08 7.88
N THR A 88 0.68 8.39 8.02
CA THR A 88 -0.23 9.03 8.97
C THR A 88 -1.69 8.74 8.61
N MET A 89 -2.07 8.95 7.35
CA MET A 89 -3.43 8.67 6.86
C MET A 89 -3.78 7.19 7.01
N ASN A 90 -2.84 6.30 6.67
CA ASN A 90 -3.04 4.87 6.81
C ASN A 90 -3.26 4.48 8.28
N SER A 91 -2.49 5.07 9.20
CA SER A 91 -2.63 4.85 10.65
C SER A 91 -4.00 5.28 11.18
N ILE A 92 -4.49 6.46 10.75
CA ILE A 92 -5.84 6.93 11.09
C ILE A 92 -6.90 5.95 10.58
N PHE A 93 -6.81 5.51 9.32
CA PHE A 93 -7.75 4.54 8.76
C PHE A 93 -7.71 3.19 9.46
N PHE A 94 -6.53 2.74 9.92
CA PHE A 94 -6.41 1.53 10.72
C PHE A 94 -7.14 1.64 12.06
N VAL A 95 -6.93 2.74 12.77
CA VAL A 95 -7.57 2.98 14.06
C VAL A 95 -9.09 3.04 13.89
N LEU A 96 -9.59 3.78 12.90
CA LEU A 96 -11.02 3.84 12.59
C LEU A 96 -11.60 2.47 12.21
N SER A 97 -10.88 1.70 11.39
CA SER A 97 -11.30 0.34 11.00
C SER A 97 -11.35 -0.60 12.21
N ALA A 98 -10.38 -0.51 13.13
CA ALA A 98 -10.35 -1.28 14.35
C ALA A 98 -11.58 -0.99 15.24
N PHE A 99 -11.91 0.29 15.42
CA PHE A 99 -13.10 0.70 16.17
C PHE A 99 -14.39 0.21 15.51
N LEU A 100 -14.50 0.30 14.19
CA LEU A 100 -15.67 -0.17 13.46
C LEU A 100 -15.86 -1.67 13.62
N ILE A 101 -14.79 -2.46 13.49
CA ILE A 101 -14.84 -3.92 13.66
C ILE A 101 -15.24 -4.28 15.09
N LYS A 102 -14.68 -3.61 16.10
CA LYS A 102 -15.05 -3.83 17.50
C LYS A 102 -16.53 -3.51 17.74
N SER A 103 -17.01 -2.38 17.20
CA SER A 103 -18.41 -1.95 17.32
C SER A 103 -19.37 -2.93 16.62
N ASN A 104 -19.02 -3.39 15.42
CA ASN A 104 -19.82 -4.35 14.66
C ASN A 104 -19.83 -5.74 15.30
N ALA A 105 -18.71 -6.18 15.87
CA ALA A 105 -18.63 -7.44 16.61
C ALA A 105 -19.52 -7.46 17.86
N MET A 106 -19.74 -6.30 18.50
CA MET A 106 -20.66 -6.17 19.63
C MET A 106 -22.13 -6.11 19.21
N LYS A 107 -22.44 -5.63 17.99
CA LYS A 107 -23.82 -5.44 17.49
C LYS A 107 -24.38 -6.63 16.72
N ASN A 108 -23.53 -7.37 15.99
CA ASN A 108 -23.96 -8.47 15.13
C ASN A 108 -23.51 -9.82 15.71
N SER A 109 -24.47 -10.70 15.99
CA SER A 109 -24.25 -12.09 16.43
C SER A 109 -23.89 -13.06 15.30
N ASN A 110 -23.80 -12.60 14.05
CA ASN A 110 -23.43 -13.44 12.91
C ASN A 110 -21.90 -13.68 12.87
N ASP A 111 -21.46 -14.61 13.71
CA ASP A 111 -20.06 -14.93 14.02
C ASP A 111 -19.19 -15.22 12.77
N GLN A 112 -19.80 -15.75 11.70
CA GLN A 112 -19.08 -16.08 10.47
C GLN A 112 -18.68 -14.86 9.63
N GLN A 113 -19.52 -13.81 9.57
CA GLN A 113 -19.17 -12.58 8.84
C GLN A 113 -18.14 -11.76 9.62
N VAL A 114 -18.34 -11.64 10.94
CA VAL A 114 -17.45 -10.93 11.86
C VAL A 114 -16.05 -11.56 11.87
N SER A 115 -15.95 -12.90 11.88
CA SER A 115 -14.66 -13.60 11.84
C SER A 115 -13.91 -13.39 10.52
N VAL A 116 -14.58 -13.34 9.37
CA VAL A 116 -13.94 -13.04 8.07
C VAL A 116 -13.43 -11.60 7.99
N GLU A 117 -14.23 -10.63 8.45
CA GLU A 117 -13.83 -9.22 8.53
C GLU A 117 -12.62 -9.04 9.45
N ARG A 118 -12.62 -9.71 10.61
CA ARG A 118 -11.50 -9.71 11.56
C ARG A 118 -10.22 -10.30 10.96
N ILE A 119 -10.31 -11.44 10.25
CA ILE A 119 -9.15 -12.05 9.58
C ILE A 119 -8.57 -11.10 8.51
N ASN A 120 -9.43 -10.52 7.68
CA ASN A 120 -8.98 -9.58 6.65
C ASN A 120 -8.35 -8.33 7.27
N PHE A 121 -8.91 -7.82 8.37
CA PHE A 121 -8.35 -6.69 9.09
C PHE A 121 -6.95 -6.98 9.65
N PHE A 122 -6.74 -8.13 10.31
CA PHE A 122 -5.41 -8.50 10.79
C PHE A 122 -4.41 -8.70 9.65
N LEU A 123 -4.87 -9.20 8.49
CA LEU A 123 -4.03 -9.29 7.30
C LEU A 123 -3.66 -7.88 6.81
N TYR A 124 -4.61 -6.97 6.67
CA TYR A 124 -4.33 -5.59 6.28
C TYR A 124 -3.45 -4.86 7.29
N LEU A 125 -3.64 -5.10 8.59
CA LEU A 125 -2.79 -4.55 9.65
C LEU A 125 -1.34 -5.00 9.51
N LYS A 126 -1.10 -6.30 9.28
CA LYS A 126 0.26 -6.82 9.05
C LYS A 126 0.93 -6.20 7.83
N LEU A 127 0.16 -6.03 6.75
CA LEU A 127 0.67 -5.40 5.53
C LEU A 127 0.96 -3.92 5.76
N GLY A 128 0.04 -3.22 6.42
CA GLY A 128 0.15 -1.81 6.74
C GLY A 128 1.27 -1.52 7.72
N SER A 129 1.48 -2.35 8.74
CA SER A 129 2.57 -2.21 9.70
C SER A 129 3.93 -2.43 9.04
N LEU A 130 4.03 -3.41 8.14
CA LEU A 130 5.26 -3.65 7.38
C LEU A 130 5.63 -2.42 6.56
N MET A 131 4.69 -1.89 5.78
CA MET A 131 4.93 -0.65 5.03
C MET A 131 5.25 0.50 6.00
N GLY A 132 4.40 0.73 7.00
CA GLY A 132 4.50 1.86 7.91
C GLY A 132 5.84 1.93 8.64
N ILE A 133 6.34 0.81 9.16
CA ILE A 133 7.63 0.77 9.85
C ILE A 133 8.77 1.11 8.89
N THR A 134 8.84 0.49 7.71
CA THR A 134 9.87 0.79 6.71
C THR A 134 9.86 2.27 6.34
N TRP A 135 8.70 2.84 6.03
CA TRP A 135 8.59 4.25 5.66
C TRP A 135 8.90 5.21 6.82
N LEU A 136 8.58 4.86 8.07
CA LEU A 136 8.98 5.64 9.23
C LEU A 136 10.50 5.67 9.42
N VAL A 137 11.19 4.53 9.17
CA VAL A 137 12.65 4.49 9.18
C VAL A 137 13.22 5.41 8.11
N GLY A 138 12.67 5.43 6.89
CA GLY A 138 13.11 6.33 5.82
C GLY A 138 12.91 7.82 6.13
N VAL A 139 11.78 8.18 6.74
CA VAL A 139 11.53 9.55 7.24
C VAL A 139 12.53 9.91 8.33
N PHE A 140 12.78 9.00 9.27
CA PHE A 140 13.75 9.21 10.35
C PHE A 140 15.18 9.33 9.81
N ALA A 141 15.56 8.53 8.82
CA ALA A 141 16.84 8.60 8.13
C ALA A 141 17.04 9.96 7.46
N THR A 142 15.99 10.50 6.84
CA THR A 142 16.02 11.84 6.23
C THR A 142 16.21 12.95 7.26
N VAL A 143 15.51 12.89 8.39
CA VAL A 143 15.57 13.97 9.42
C VAL A 143 16.84 13.89 10.27
N SER A 144 17.35 12.68 10.52
CA SER A 144 18.55 12.45 11.33
C SER A 144 19.87 12.60 10.57
N TYR A 145 19.83 12.67 9.23
CA TYR A 145 21.01 12.72 8.34
C TYR A 145 22.03 11.62 8.64
N ASN A 146 21.56 10.45 9.09
CA ASN A 146 22.43 9.36 9.53
C ASN A 146 22.31 8.16 8.58
N ASN A 147 23.45 7.79 7.98
CA ASN A 147 23.57 6.74 6.98
C ASN A 147 23.15 5.37 7.52
N VAL A 148 23.30 5.09 8.82
CA VAL A 148 22.89 3.80 9.40
C VAL A 148 21.38 3.56 9.22
N PHE A 149 20.56 4.61 9.33
CA PHE A 149 19.12 4.46 9.11
C PHE A 149 18.76 4.32 7.63
N TRP A 150 19.58 4.88 6.72
CA TRP A 150 19.45 4.65 5.28
C TRP A 150 19.76 3.20 4.92
N ASP A 151 20.85 2.64 5.45
CA ASP A 151 21.20 1.23 5.23
C ASP A 151 20.08 0.30 5.73
N ILE A 152 19.53 0.57 6.92
CA ILE A 152 18.39 -0.19 7.45
C ILE A 152 17.17 -0.05 6.54
N PHE A 153 16.86 1.17 6.10
CA PHE A 153 15.73 1.42 5.20
C PHE A 153 15.87 0.65 3.89
N GLU A 154 17.03 0.70 3.26
CA GLU A 154 17.32 0.02 1.99
C GLU A 154 17.23 -1.51 2.12
N VAL A 155 17.76 -2.06 3.22
CA VAL A 155 17.65 -3.50 3.52
C VAL A 155 16.19 -3.89 3.72
N LEU A 156 15.44 -3.17 4.55
CA LEU A 156 14.02 -3.43 4.77
C LEU A 156 13.21 -3.36 3.48
N ASN A 157 13.49 -2.36 2.64
CA ASN A 157 12.82 -2.17 1.36
C ASN A 157 13.17 -3.29 0.35
N SER A 158 14.42 -3.75 0.32
CA SER A 158 14.87 -4.87 -0.53
C SER A 158 14.19 -6.20 -0.15
N PHE A 159 14.01 -6.46 1.15
CA PHE A 159 13.31 -7.66 1.65
C PHE A 159 11.79 -7.50 1.71
N GLN A 160 11.25 -6.33 1.41
CA GLN A 160 9.84 -6.03 1.54
C GLN A 160 8.96 -6.99 0.72
N GLY A 161 9.38 -7.33 -0.49
CA GLY A 161 8.70 -8.31 -1.34
C GLY A 161 8.65 -9.71 -0.72
N LEU A 162 9.72 -10.15 -0.07
CA LEU A 162 9.78 -11.43 0.64
C LEU A 162 8.82 -11.45 1.83
N PHE A 163 8.81 -10.37 2.63
CA PHE A 163 7.88 -10.26 3.76
C PHE A 163 6.41 -10.29 3.31
N LEU A 164 6.08 -9.60 2.22
CA LEU A 164 4.74 -9.66 1.62
C LEU A 164 4.39 -11.08 1.17
N PHE A 165 5.31 -11.76 0.49
CA PHE A 165 5.12 -13.14 0.08
C PHE A 165 4.84 -14.05 1.27
N LEU A 166 5.62 -13.96 2.35
CA LEU A 166 5.40 -14.75 3.56
C LEU A 166 4.05 -14.46 4.21
N ILE A 167 3.64 -13.19 4.30
CA ILE A 167 2.34 -12.81 4.89
C ILE A 167 1.17 -13.41 4.10
N PHE A 168 1.22 -13.37 2.76
CA PHE A 168 0.12 -13.84 1.91
C PHE A 168 0.16 -15.34 1.62
N ALA A 169 1.31 -15.86 1.19
CA ALA A 169 1.46 -17.25 0.77
C ALA A 169 1.48 -18.23 1.95
N ALA A 170 2.14 -17.86 3.07
CA ALA A 170 2.13 -18.69 4.28
C ALA A 170 0.88 -18.47 5.14
N SER A 171 -0.05 -17.60 4.73
CA SER A 171 -1.34 -17.45 5.40
C SER A 171 -2.10 -18.79 5.40
N LYS A 172 -2.54 -19.22 6.60
CA LYS A 172 -3.29 -20.46 6.82
C LYS A 172 -4.48 -20.63 5.86
N LYS A 173 -5.03 -19.52 5.34
CA LYS A 173 -6.14 -19.49 4.38
C LYS A 173 -5.75 -20.08 3.01
N VAL A 174 -4.56 -19.77 2.50
CA VAL A 174 -4.03 -20.30 1.24
C VAL A 174 -3.63 -21.77 1.41
N ASN A 175 -2.92 -22.08 2.51
CA ASN A 175 -2.47 -23.44 2.78
C ASN A 175 -3.65 -24.42 2.99
N LYS A 176 -4.74 -23.97 3.62
CA LYS A 176 -5.99 -24.75 3.75
C LYS A 176 -6.68 -24.98 2.41
N HIS A 177 -6.54 -24.07 1.45
CA HIS A 177 -7.11 -24.22 0.11
C HIS A 177 -6.30 -25.20 -0.74
N PHE A 178 -4.96 -25.13 -0.67
CA PHE A 178 -4.08 -26.12 -1.30
C PHE A 178 -4.29 -27.52 -0.71
N ARG A 179 -4.33 -27.66 0.63
CA ARG A 179 -4.52 -28.97 1.29
C ARG A 179 -5.89 -29.61 1.03
N LYS A 180 -6.90 -28.85 0.62
CA LYS A 180 -8.22 -29.34 0.20
C LYS A 180 -8.27 -29.79 -1.26
N ARG A 181 -7.29 -29.41 -2.07
CA ARG A 181 -7.23 -29.73 -3.51
C ARG A 181 -6.34 -30.95 -3.79
N THR A 182 -5.46 -31.30 -2.86
CA THR A 182 -4.58 -32.48 -2.93
C THR A 182 -5.12 -33.70 -2.16
N LYS A 183 -6.30 -33.59 -1.54
CA LYS A 183 -7.09 -34.72 -1.03
C LYS A 183 -8.29 -34.92 -1.94
#